data_AF-A0A8T4UXB9-F1
#
_entry.id   AF-A0A8T4UXB9-F1
#
_cell.length_a   1.000
_cell.length_b   1.000
_cell.length_c   1.000
_cell.angle_alpha   90.00
_cell.angle_beta   90.00
_cell.angle_gamma   90.00
#
_symmetry.space_group_name_H-M   'P 1'
#
loop_
_entity.id
_entity.type
_entity.pdbx_description
1 polymer ?
#
loop_
_entity_poly.entity_id
_entity_poly.type
_entity_poly.pdbx_seq_one_letter_code
_entity_poly.pdbx_strand_id
1 'polypeptide(L)'
;MHFGSLINKAGTETAQAIQKRKVFFVILILLQLIFFGALGSVTTTNLQQMLVGTQGVLNQVEQANLDPQKISDGQPFLEDITPLYQSYQLVQTYALRWLFSLAIIAVTLYAALWLGSHSFFEKYSSWKDVLQKQRKRWLYFVLLVIILGLSCFILFSVTVKASLFGDPDQERLYARLTMLGYLFLVVYYLFICAAAQIGASSLKKMFWQSFTTGIKKIRYSLPLAVILFLFIMGAGYLVKLVMELSTSFALLVSSTIFFATVIVLTRLFWIKAQQQIILLTEKNG
;
A
#
# COMPACT_ATOMS: atom_id res chain seq x y z
N MET A 1 -8.07 4.89 31.56
CA MET A 1 -7.17 3.81 31.07
C MET A 1 -5.96 4.45 30.43
N HIS A 2 -4.75 4.24 30.97
CA HIS A 2 -3.52 4.81 30.42
C HIS A 2 -3.13 4.10 29.12
N PHE A 3 -2.47 4.81 28.19
CA PHE A 3 -2.03 4.27 26.90
C PHE A 3 -1.26 2.94 27.02
N GLY A 4 -0.38 2.83 28.03
CA GLY A 4 0.36 1.58 28.30
C GLY A 4 -0.53 0.39 28.65
N SER A 5 -1.61 0.59 29.41
CA SER A 5 -2.56 -0.49 29.73
C SER A 5 -3.33 -0.98 28.50
N LEU A 6 -3.60 -0.08 27.53
CA LEU A 6 -4.22 -0.45 26.25
C LEU A 6 -3.28 -1.33 25.42
N ILE A 7 -2.00 -0.93 25.31
CA ILE A 7 -0.97 -1.69 24.60
C ILE A 7 -0.80 -3.08 25.21
N ASN A 8 -0.66 -3.16 26.54
CA ASN A 8 -0.48 -4.43 27.24
C ASN A 8 -1.67 -5.38 27.00
N LYS A 9 -2.89 -4.86 27.06
CA LYS A 9 -4.10 -5.66 26.81
C LYS A 9 -4.18 -6.13 25.34
N ALA A 10 -3.94 -5.24 24.38
CA ALA A 10 -3.94 -5.63 22.97
C ALA A 10 -2.83 -6.65 22.64
N GLY A 11 -1.65 -6.51 23.24
CA GLY A 11 -0.52 -7.42 23.07
C GLY A 11 -0.80 -8.80 23.64
N THR A 12 -1.31 -8.87 24.87
CA THR A 12 -1.67 -10.14 25.51
C THR A 12 -2.78 -10.88 24.75
N GLU A 13 -3.84 -10.19 24.33
CA GLU A 13 -4.90 -10.80 23.52
C GLU A 13 -4.39 -11.30 22.16
N THR A 14 -3.47 -10.56 21.52
CA THR A 14 -2.84 -10.96 20.25
C THR A 14 -1.98 -12.20 20.45
N ALA A 15 -1.12 -12.22 21.48
CA ALA A 15 -0.26 -13.35 21.79
C ALA A 15 -1.06 -14.62 22.12
N GLN A 16 -2.11 -14.50 22.93
CA GLN A 16 -3.00 -15.62 23.26
C GLN A 16 -3.72 -16.16 22.02
N ALA A 17 -4.16 -15.29 21.11
CA ALA A 17 -4.78 -15.72 19.86
C ALA A 17 -3.79 -16.49 18.97
N ILE A 18 -2.52 -16.05 18.91
CA ILE A 18 -1.44 -16.73 18.18
C ILE A 18 -1.15 -18.11 18.77
N GLN A 19 -1.02 -18.22 20.08
CA GLN A 19 -0.80 -19.52 20.73
C GLN A 19 -1.94 -20.51 20.46
N LYS A 20 -3.18 -20.03 20.38
CA LYS A 20 -4.36 -20.86 20.08
C LYS A 20 -4.48 -21.25 18.61
N ARG A 21 -3.95 -20.44 17.68
CA ARG A 21 -4.15 -20.61 16.22
C ARG A 21 -2.84 -20.55 15.43
N LYS A 22 -1.82 -21.28 15.89
CA LYS A 22 -0.46 -21.27 15.31
C LYS A 22 -0.46 -21.55 13.80
N VAL A 23 -1.20 -22.57 13.35
CA VAL A 23 -1.28 -22.93 11.93
C VAL A 23 -1.85 -21.79 11.10
N PHE A 24 -2.91 -21.14 11.58
CA PHE A 24 -3.52 -20.02 10.86
C PHE A 24 -2.60 -18.79 10.81
N PHE A 25 -1.81 -18.57 11.86
CA PHE A 25 -0.78 -17.54 11.86
C PHE A 25 0.31 -17.80 10.80
N VAL A 26 0.78 -19.05 10.68
CA VAL A 26 1.73 -19.44 9.62
C VAL A 26 1.12 -19.25 8.22
N ILE A 27 -0.15 -19.60 8.03
CA ILE A 27 -0.87 -19.36 6.76
C ILE A 27 -0.88 -17.87 6.40
N LEU A 28 -1.11 -16.97 7.38
CA LEU A 28 -1.07 -15.53 7.13
C LEU A 28 0.33 -15.04 6.73
N ILE A 29 1.40 -15.61 7.29
CA ILE A 29 2.78 -15.30 6.89
C ILE A 29 3.04 -15.78 5.47
N LEU A 30 2.64 -17.00 5.12
CA LEU A 30 2.79 -17.53 3.76
C LEU A 30 2.01 -16.68 2.74
N LEU A 31 0.78 -16.29 3.07
CA LEU A 31 -0.01 -15.39 2.23
C LEU A 31 0.67 -14.01 2.07
N GLN A 32 1.34 -13.52 3.12
CA GLN A 32 2.10 -12.27 3.07
C GLN A 32 3.32 -12.37 2.14
N LEU A 33 4.00 -13.53 2.12
CA LEU A 33 5.10 -13.78 1.19
C LEU A 33 4.61 -13.89 -0.27
N ILE A 34 3.49 -14.57 -0.51
CA ILE A 34 2.86 -14.63 -1.84
C ILE A 34 2.50 -13.22 -2.33
N PHE A 35 1.96 -12.39 -1.43
CA PHE A 35 1.67 -10.99 -1.74
C PHE A 35 2.93 -10.21 -2.14
N PHE A 36 4.04 -10.36 -1.41
CA PHE A 36 5.30 -9.72 -1.81
C PHE A 36 5.85 -10.23 -3.14
N GLY A 37 5.82 -11.55 -3.36
CA GLY A 37 6.23 -12.15 -4.63
C GLY A 37 5.42 -11.63 -5.81
N ALA A 38 4.10 -11.54 -5.66
CA ALA A 38 3.21 -10.98 -6.68
C ALA A 38 3.49 -9.50 -6.95
N LEU A 39 3.64 -8.68 -5.89
CA LEU A 39 4.00 -7.26 -6.03
C LEU A 39 5.35 -7.07 -6.72
N GLY A 40 6.37 -7.81 -6.30
CA GLY A 40 7.71 -7.75 -6.88
C GLY A 40 7.69 -8.15 -8.36
N SER A 41 7.09 -9.30 -8.68
CA SER A 41 6.99 -9.80 -10.05
C SER A 41 6.28 -8.80 -10.98
N VAL A 42 5.13 -8.27 -10.58
CA VAL A 42 4.36 -7.30 -11.39
C VAL A 42 5.15 -6.01 -11.55
N THR A 43 5.78 -5.52 -10.48
CA THR A 43 6.51 -4.25 -10.51
C THR A 43 7.76 -4.35 -11.38
N THR A 44 8.61 -5.37 -11.18
CA THR A 44 9.82 -5.57 -11.97
C THR A 44 9.50 -5.75 -13.46
N THR A 45 8.51 -6.59 -13.79
CA THR A 45 8.16 -6.85 -15.20
C THR A 45 7.71 -5.58 -15.93
N ASN A 46 6.81 -4.79 -15.32
CA ASN A 46 6.33 -3.57 -15.97
C ASN A 46 7.39 -2.45 -15.96
N LEU A 47 8.22 -2.34 -14.91
CA LEU A 47 9.32 -1.39 -14.87
C LEU A 47 10.35 -1.66 -15.96
N GLN A 48 10.73 -2.91 -16.18
CA GLN A 48 11.65 -3.28 -17.27
C GLN A 48 11.09 -2.84 -18.63
N GLN A 49 9.80 -3.05 -18.88
CA GLN A 49 9.17 -2.65 -20.13
C GLN A 49 9.07 -1.13 -20.27
N MET A 50 8.74 -0.41 -19.20
CA MET A 50 8.76 1.06 -19.22
C MET A 50 10.18 1.59 -19.49
N LEU A 51 11.22 0.98 -18.91
CA LEU A 51 12.62 1.37 -19.18
C LEU A 51 13.01 1.17 -20.65
N VAL A 52 12.58 0.08 -21.29
CA VAL A 52 12.78 -0.13 -22.73
C VAL A 52 12.09 0.97 -23.54
N GLY A 53 10.86 1.34 -23.19
CA GLY A 53 10.15 2.46 -23.83
C GLY A 53 10.86 3.80 -23.62
N THR A 54 11.35 4.07 -22.41
CA THR A 54 12.11 5.28 -22.10
C THR A 54 13.43 5.34 -22.88
N GLN A 55 14.16 4.23 -23.00
CA GLN A 55 15.36 4.15 -23.85
C GLN A 55 15.03 4.41 -25.32
N GLY A 56 13.90 3.90 -25.81
CA GLY A 56 13.40 4.23 -27.15
C GLY A 56 13.19 5.73 -27.36
N VAL A 57 12.56 6.41 -26.39
CA VAL A 57 12.38 7.88 -26.43
C VAL A 57 13.74 8.60 -26.44
N LEU A 58 14.67 8.22 -25.56
CA LEU A 58 15.99 8.84 -25.48
C LEU A 58 16.78 8.70 -26.79
N ASN A 59 16.83 7.48 -27.35
CA ASN A 59 17.55 7.22 -28.60
C ASN A 59 16.99 8.05 -29.76
N GLN A 60 15.67 8.27 -29.82
CA GLN A 60 15.06 9.11 -30.86
C GLN A 60 15.41 10.59 -30.67
N VAL A 61 15.42 11.08 -29.42
CA VAL A 61 15.80 12.47 -29.13
C VAL A 61 17.30 12.71 -29.40
N GLU A 62 18.16 11.73 -29.13
CA GLU A 62 19.59 11.81 -29.44
C GLU A 62 19.89 11.85 -30.94
N GLN A 63 19.06 11.21 -31.75
CA GLN A 63 19.16 11.21 -33.22
C GLN A 63 18.45 12.42 -33.86
N ALA A 64 17.71 13.22 -33.09
CA ALA A 64 16.98 14.37 -33.59
C ALA A 64 17.93 15.47 -34.08
N ASN A 65 17.51 16.21 -35.09
CA ASN A 65 18.21 17.41 -35.52
C ASN A 65 17.98 18.52 -34.49
N LEU A 66 19.01 18.82 -33.70
CA LEU A 66 19.00 19.87 -32.69
C LEU A 66 19.58 21.21 -33.19
N ASP A 67 19.99 21.29 -34.46
CA ASP A 67 20.58 22.50 -35.06
C ASP A 67 19.49 23.53 -35.38
N PRO A 68 19.45 24.67 -34.66
CA PRO A 68 18.40 25.68 -34.85
C PRO A 68 18.39 26.28 -36.26
N GLN A 69 19.56 26.37 -36.92
CA GLN A 69 19.66 26.92 -38.26
C GLN A 69 19.00 25.98 -39.28
N LYS A 70 19.30 24.68 -39.20
CA LYS A 70 18.68 23.67 -40.07
C LYS A 70 17.18 23.54 -39.86
N ILE A 71 16.71 23.66 -38.61
CA ILE A 71 15.27 23.69 -38.30
C ILE A 71 14.61 24.93 -38.90
N SER A 72 15.25 26.10 -38.78
CA SER A 72 14.77 27.35 -39.40
C SER A 72 14.75 27.27 -40.93
N ASP A 73 15.68 26.50 -41.51
CA ASP A 73 15.75 26.23 -42.95
C ASP A 73 14.74 25.16 -43.41
N GLY A 74 13.86 24.69 -42.51
CA GLY A 74 12.76 23.78 -42.82
C GLY A 74 13.09 22.29 -42.70
N GLN A 75 14.29 21.92 -42.21
CA GLN A 75 14.56 20.52 -41.90
C GLN A 75 13.78 20.11 -40.65
N PRO A 76 13.09 18.96 -40.66
CA PRO A 76 12.30 18.53 -39.52
C PRO A 76 13.21 18.17 -38.33
N PHE A 77 12.71 18.37 -37.12
CA PHE A 77 13.38 17.94 -35.88
C PHE A 77 13.63 16.42 -35.86
N LEU A 78 12.67 15.65 -36.36
CA LEU A 78 12.77 14.21 -36.57
C LEU A 78 12.30 13.88 -37.99
N GLU A 79 13.05 13.03 -38.69
CA GLU A 79 12.65 12.55 -40.02
C GLU A 79 11.37 11.70 -39.97
N ASP A 80 11.22 10.90 -38.91
CA ASP A 80 10.00 10.14 -38.61
C ASP A 80 9.68 10.21 -37.11
N ILE A 81 8.50 10.72 -36.77
CA ILE A 81 8.01 10.82 -35.38
C ILE A 81 7.40 9.50 -34.88
N THR A 82 7.11 8.56 -35.78
CA THR A 82 6.42 7.30 -35.47
C THR A 82 7.15 6.49 -34.40
N PRO A 83 8.48 6.26 -34.47
CA PRO A 83 9.19 5.49 -33.44
C PRO A 83 9.17 6.16 -32.06
N LEU A 84 9.24 7.50 -32.02
CA LEU A 84 9.12 8.27 -30.77
C LEU A 84 7.73 8.06 -30.14
N TYR A 85 6.68 8.17 -30.96
CA TYR A 85 5.31 7.98 -30.50
C TYR A 85 5.05 6.54 -30.02
N GLN A 86 5.54 5.53 -30.74
CA GLN A 86 5.44 4.13 -30.33
C GLN A 86 6.15 3.88 -28.99
N SER A 87 7.34 4.45 -28.79
CA SER A 87 8.08 4.34 -27.53
C SER A 87 7.34 4.99 -26.37
N TYR A 88 6.72 6.15 -26.59
CA TYR A 88 5.87 6.82 -25.61
C TYR A 88 4.62 6.00 -25.27
N GLN A 89 3.92 5.47 -26.28
CA GLN A 89 2.76 4.61 -26.08
C GLN A 89 3.12 3.36 -25.27
N LEU A 90 4.30 2.77 -25.51
CA LEU A 90 4.79 1.63 -24.76
C LEU A 90 4.90 1.97 -23.26
N VAL A 91 5.54 3.08 -22.91
CA VAL A 91 5.64 3.54 -21.51
C VAL A 91 4.25 3.71 -20.90
N GLN A 92 3.34 4.38 -21.60
CA GLN A 92 1.98 4.62 -21.12
C GLN A 92 1.20 3.31 -20.89
N THR A 93 1.26 2.37 -21.84
CA THR A 93 0.57 1.09 -21.76
C THR A 93 1.06 0.26 -20.58
N TYR A 94 2.37 0.18 -20.37
CA TYR A 94 2.93 -0.59 -19.25
C TYR A 94 2.74 0.12 -17.90
N ALA A 95 2.71 1.45 -17.86
CA ALA A 95 2.33 2.19 -16.65
C ALA A 95 0.87 1.90 -16.25
N LEU A 96 -0.06 1.93 -17.20
CA LEU A 96 -1.47 1.58 -16.94
C LEU A 96 -1.61 0.11 -16.53
N ARG A 97 -0.95 -0.81 -17.24
CA ARG A 97 -0.94 -2.24 -16.91
C ARG A 97 -0.40 -2.48 -15.50
N TRP A 98 0.67 -1.79 -15.11
CA TRP A 98 1.21 -1.85 -13.76
C TRP A 98 0.18 -1.40 -12.73
N LEU A 99 -0.44 -0.23 -12.91
CA LEU A 99 -1.47 0.28 -12.00
C LEU A 99 -2.67 -0.66 -11.86
N PHE A 100 -3.20 -1.18 -12.98
CA PHE A 100 -4.29 -2.14 -12.96
C PHE A 100 -3.90 -3.44 -12.26
N SER A 101 -2.70 -3.96 -12.52
CA SER A 101 -2.20 -5.16 -11.87
C SER A 101 -2.04 -4.97 -10.35
N LEU A 102 -1.53 -3.81 -9.91
CA LEU A 102 -1.45 -3.45 -8.50
C LEU A 102 -2.84 -3.34 -7.85
N ALA A 103 -3.82 -2.76 -8.55
CA ALA A 103 -5.19 -2.66 -8.07
C ALA A 103 -5.83 -4.06 -7.89
N ILE A 104 -5.61 -4.98 -8.84
CA ILE A 104 -6.07 -6.37 -8.73
C ILE A 104 -5.41 -7.05 -7.53
N ILE A 105 -4.09 -6.93 -7.36
CA ILE A 105 -3.36 -7.50 -6.22
C ILE A 105 -3.88 -6.92 -4.89
N ALA A 106 -4.17 -5.61 -4.83
CA ALA A 106 -4.72 -4.97 -3.64
C ALA A 106 -6.13 -5.48 -3.30
N VAL A 107 -7.03 -5.59 -4.28
CA VAL A 107 -8.41 -6.04 -4.07
C VAL A 107 -8.50 -7.54 -3.77
N THR A 108 -7.52 -8.32 -4.19
CA THR A 108 -7.49 -9.78 -3.98
C THR A 108 -6.62 -10.17 -2.78
N LEU A 109 -5.29 -10.15 -2.94
CA LEU A 109 -4.33 -10.64 -1.95
C LEU A 109 -4.29 -9.75 -0.71
N TYR A 110 -4.26 -8.42 -0.86
CA TYR A 110 -4.22 -7.52 0.30
C TYR A 110 -5.55 -7.54 1.07
N ALA A 111 -6.68 -7.66 0.37
CA ALA A 111 -7.97 -7.92 1.01
C ALA A 111 -7.95 -9.25 1.78
N ALA A 112 -7.50 -10.35 1.16
CA ALA A 112 -7.42 -11.66 1.81
C ALA A 112 -6.56 -11.62 3.08
N LEU A 113 -5.46 -10.87 3.06
CA LEU A 113 -4.60 -10.63 4.21
C LEU A 113 -5.32 -9.91 5.36
N TRP A 114 -6.06 -8.83 5.08
CA TRP A 114 -6.84 -8.12 6.10
C TRP A 114 -8.01 -8.94 6.64
N LEU A 115 -8.75 -9.59 5.74
CA LEU A 115 -9.89 -10.44 6.09
C LEU A 115 -9.46 -11.67 6.91
N GLY A 116 -8.34 -12.29 6.53
CA GLY A 116 -7.73 -13.37 7.28
C GLY A 116 -7.32 -12.92 8.69
N SER A 117 -6.72 -11.75 8.82
CA SER A 117 -6.36 -11.17 10.13
C SER A 117 -7.59 -10.87 11.01
N HIS A 118 -8.74 -10.48 10.45
CA HIS A 118 -9.98 -10.35 11.22
C HIS A 118 -10.54 -11.71 11.66
N SER A 119 -10.53 -12.68 10.73
CA SER A 119 -10.97 -14.06 10.98
C SER A 119 -10.16 -14.74 12.09
N PHE A 120 -8.94 -14.26 12.31
CA PHE A 120 -8.03 -14.74 13.34
C PHE A 120 -8.64 -14.67 14.74
N PHE A 121 -9.41 -13.62 15.01
CA PHE A 121 -9.98 -13.36 16.33
C PHE A 121 -11.41 -13.88 16.50
N GLU A 122 -12.03 -14.44 15.45
CA GLU A 122 -13.41 -14.87 15.46
C GLU A 122 -13.55 -16.38 15.57
N LYS A 123 -14.55 -16.82 16.33
CA LYS A 123 -15.00 -18.22 16.30
C LYS A 123 -16.08 -18.35 15.23
N TYR A 124 -15.93 -19.36 14.39
CA TYR A 124 -16.91 -19.71 13.37
C TYR A 124 -17.48 -21.09 13.68
N SER A 125 -18.80 -21.19 13.58
CA SER A 125 -19.56 -22.43 13.73
C SER A 125 -19.40 -23.35 12.52
N SER A 126 -19.34 -22.78 11.31
CA SER A 126 -19.20 -23.53 10.07
C SER A 126 -18.39 -22.77 9.02
N TRP A 127 -17.91 -23.48 7.99
CA TRP A 127 -17.20 -22.86 6.86
C TRP A 127 -18.09 -21.94 6.01
N LYS A 128 -19.40 -22.24 5.95
CA LYS A 128 -20.38 -21.39 5.27
C LYS A 128 -20.50 -20.03 5.96
N ASP A 129 -20.46 -20.00 7.28
CA ASP A 129 -20.49 -18.75 8.06
C ASP A 129 -19.24 -17.90 7.83
N VAL A 130 -18.07 -18.55 7.67
CA VAL A 130 -16.82 -17.88 7.30
C VAL A 130 -17.01 -17.18 5.96
N LEU A 131 -17.40 -17.92 4.92
CA LEU A 131 -17.54 -17.39 3.55
C LEU A 131 -18.55 -16.24 3.48
N GLN A 132 -19.72 -16.38 4.12
CA GLN A 132 -20.74 -15.33 4.10
C GLN A 132 -20.26 -14.04 4.77
N LYS A 133 -19.60 -14.15 5.94
CA LYS A 133 -19.02 -12.99 6.63
C LYS A 133 -17.87 -12.38 5.84
N GLN A 134 -17.00 -13.19 5.25
CA GLN A 134 -15.89 -12.69 4.44
C GLN A 134 -16.35 -12.00 3.17
N ARG A 135 -17.39 -12.50 2.48
CA ARG A 135 -17.95 -11.85 1.28
C ARG A 135 -18.38 -10.42 1.60
N LYS A 136 -19.12 -10.23 2.69
CA LYS A 136 -19.57 -8.90 3.11
C LYS A 136 -18.41 -7.96 3.42
N ARG A 137 -17.41 -8.44 4.16
CA ARG A 137 -16.22 -7.65 4.50
C ARG A 137 -15.36 -7.35 3.28
N TRP A 138 -15.26 -8.29 2.34
CA TRP A 138 -14.55 -8.08 1.08
C TRP A 138 -15.17 -6.93 0.29
N LEU A 139 -16.50 -6.86 0.19
CA LEU A 139 -17.19 -5.73 -0.45
C LEU A 139 -16.87 -4.39 0.24
N TYR A 140 -16.81 -4.37 1.58
CA TYR A 140 -16.43 -3.16 2.32
C TYR A 140 -14.97 -2.78 2.02
N PHE A 141 -14.09 -3.77 1.87
CA PHE A 141 -12.68 -3.55 1.55
C PHE A 141 -12.54 -2.97 0.14
N VAL A 142 -13.21 -3.56 -0.84
CA VAL A 142 -13.23 -3.09 -2.23
C VAL A 142 -13.74 -1.66 -2.28
N LEU A 143 -14.83 -1.35 -1.58
CA LEU A 143 -15.37 0.00 -1.52
C LEU A 143 -14.36 1.00 -0.93
N LEU A 144 -13.67 0.63 0.16
CA LEU A 144 -12.62 1.45 0.75
C LEU A 144 -11.45 1.69 -0.22
N VAL A 145 -10.99 0.63 -0.90
CA VAL A 145 -9.92 0.72 -1.90
C VAL A 145 -10.33 1.59 -3.08
N ILE A 146 -11.57 1.46 -3.57
CA ILE A 146 -12.07 2.29 -4.67
C ILE A 146 -12.16 3.75 -4.23
N ILE A 147 -12.82 4.06 -3.11
CA ILE A 147 -13.01 5.45 -2.67
C ILE A 147 -11.65 6.12 -2.43
N LEU A 148 -10.78 5.50 -1.64
CA LEU A 148 -9.50 6.11 -1.27
C LEU A 148 -8.47 6.02 -2.39
N GLY A 149 -8.41 4.89 -3.10
CA GLY A 149 -7.51 4.69 -4.23
C GLY A 149 -7.85 5.59 -5.42
N LEU A 150 -9.13 5.70 -5.80
CA LEU A 150 -9.56 6.59 -6.88
C LEU A 150 -9.31 8.06 -6.51
N SER A 151 -9.57 8.45 -5.26
CA SER A 151 -9.26 9.81 -4.79
C SER A 151 -7.77 10.13 -4.91
N CYS A 152 -6.91 9.23 -4.46
CA CYS A 152 -5.45 9.37 -4.62
C CYS A 152 -5.02 9.41 -6.09
N PHE A 153 -5.60 8.55 -6.94
CA PHE A 153 -5.28 8.50 -8.36
C PHE A 153 -5.68 9.79 -9.08
N ILE A 154 -6.89 10.30 -8.83
CA ILE A 154 -7.35 11.56 -9.41
C ILE A 154 -6.42 12.69 -8.99
N LEU A 155 -6.14 12.83 -7.69
CA LEU A 155 -5.25 13.87 -7.18
C LEU A 155 -3.86 13.78 -7.82
N PHE A 156 -3.27 12.59 -7.86
CA PHE A 156 -1.98 12.35 -8.50
C PHE A 156 -2.00 12.75 -9.99
N SER A 157 -3.01 12.31 -10.74
CA SER A 157 -3.10 12.58 -12.18
C SER A 157 -3.27 14.08 -12.49
N VAL A 158 -4.06 14.79 -11.68
CA VAL A 158 -4.25 16.24 -11.82
C VAL A 158 -2.95 16.98 -11.53
N THR A 159 -2.26 16.63 -10.44
CA THR A 159 -0.99 17.26 -10.08
C THR A 159 0.10 17.01 -11.12
N VAL A 160 0.24 15.77 -11.61
CA VAL A 160 1.25 15.44 -12.62
C VAL A 160 0.97 16.17 -13.93
N LYS A 161 -0.29 16.22 -14.39
CA LYS A 161 -0.66 17.00 -15.59
C LYS A 161 -0.39 18.49 -15.41
N ALA A 162 -0.79 19.07 -14.28
CA ALA A 162 -0.59 20.49 -14.00
C ALA A 162 0.90 20.86 -13.93
N SER A 163 1.76 19.93 -13.49
CA SER A 163 3.20 20.17 -13.42
C SER A 163 3.94 19.90 -14.74
N LEU A 164 3.56 18.89 -15.52
CA LEU A 164 4.25 18.61 -16.80
C LEU A 164 3.89 19.61 -17.91
N PHE A 165 2.69 20.18 -17.89
CA PHE A 165 2.20 21.05 -18.97
C PHE A 165 2.01 22.51 -18.55
N GLY A 166 2.14 22.83 -17.25
CA GLY A 166 1.74 24.13 -16.71
C GLY A 166 2.84 24.95 -16.05
N ASP A 167 3.98 24.37 -15.66
CA ASP A 167 5.02 25.10 -14.93
C ASP A 167 6.41 24.46 -15.15
N PRO A 168 7.38 25.14 -15.81
CA PRO A 168 8.73 24.59 -16.02
C PRO A 168 9.59 24.60 -14.74
N ASP A 169 9.11 25.20 -13.65
CA ASP A 169 9.84 25.29 -12.38
C ASP A 169 9.89 23.95 -11.64
N GLN A 170 11.08 23.34 -11.62
CA GLN A 170 11.34 22.06 -10.97
C GLN A 170 11.13 22.11 -9.44
N GLU A 171 11.37 23.25 -8.79
CA GLU A 171 11.22 23.37 -7.33
C GLU A 171 9.74 23.25 -6.93
N ARG A 172 8.85 23.86 -7.72
CA ARG A 172 7.40 23.76 -7.51
C ARG A 172 6.87 22.35 -7.76
N LEU A 173 7.40 21.65 -8.76
CA LEU A 173 7.08 20.24 -8.99
C LEU A 173 7.46 19.40 -7.77
N TYR A 174 8.68 19.56 -7.27
CA TYR A 174 9.15 18.83 -6.08
C TYR A 174 8.28 19.12 -4.84
N ALA A 175 7.94 20.39 -4.59
CA ALA A 175 7.07 20.76 -3.48
C ALA A 175 5.67 20.13 -3.58
N ARG A 176 5.07 20.12 -4.78
CA ARG A 176 3.76 19.48 -5.02
C ARG A 176 3.81 17.96 -4.84
N LEU A 177 4.85 17.30 -5.35
CA LEU A 177 5.04 15.85 -5.17
C LEU A 177 5.24 15.50 -3.69
N THR A 178 5.99 16.32 -2.96
CA THR A 178 6.19 16.15 -1.51
C THR A 178 4.87 16.30 -0.75
N MET A 179 4.06 17.31 -1.07
CA MET A 179 2.73 17.49 -0.50
C MET A 179 1.82 16.30 -0.78
N LEU A 180 1.83 15.77 -2.01
CA LEU A 180 1.09 14.55 -2.35
C LEU A 180 1.56 13.34 -1.52
N GLY A 181 2.86 13.21 -1.28
CA GLY A 181 3.42 12.19 -0.40
C GLY A 181 2.86 12.27 1.02
N TYR A 182 2.83 13.47 1.61
CA TYR A 182 2.23 13.67 2.93
C TYR A 182 0.72 13.38 2.95
N LEU A 183 0.00 13.82 1.92
CA LEU A 183 -1.42 13.53 1.80
C LEU A 183 -1.68 12.02 1.69
N PHE A 184 -0.86 11.30 0.94
CA PHE A 184 -0.94 9.85 0.83
C PHE A 184 -0.73 9.18 2.20
N LEU A 185 0.21 9.64 3.03
CA LEU A 185 0.38 9.12 4.40
C LEU A 185 -0.87 9.34 5.26
N VAL A 186 -1.50 10.50 5.17
CA VAL A 186 -2.76 10.78 5.90
C VAL A 186 -3.88 9.86 5.42
N VAL A 187 -4.06 9.72 4.10
CA VAL A 187 -5.07 8.84 3.51
C VAL A 187 -4.80 7.38 3.89
N TYR A 188 -3.55 6.94 3.87
CA TYR A 188 -3.15 5.59 4.26
C TYR A 188 -3.42 5.32 5.74
N TYR A 189 -3.15 6.29 6.62
CA TYR A 189 -3.50 6.21 8.04
C TYR A 189 -5.02 6.04 8.23
N LEU A 190 -5.84 6.82 7.54
CA LEU A 190 -7.29 6.67 7.59
C LEU A 190 -7.75 5.32 7.02
N PHE A 191 -7.11 4.84 5.95
CA PHE A 191 -7.36 3.52 5.37
C PHE A 191 -7.11 2.40 6.39
N ILE A 192 -5.97 2.39 7.09
CA ILE A 192 -5.67 1.34 8.07
C ILE A 192 -6.60 1.41 9.29
N CYS A 193 -7.06 2.60 9.70
CA CYS A 193 -8.10 2.74 10.71
C CYS A 193 -9.43 2.11 10.25
N ALA A 194 -9.85 2.38 9.01
CA ALA A 194 -11.08 1.84 8.45
C ALA A 194 -11.01 0.32 8.25
N ALA A 195 -9.88 -0.18 7.74
CA ALA A 195 -9.64 -1.62 7.54
C ALA A 195 -9.66 -2.39 8.86
N ALA A 196 -9.20 -1.79 9.97
CA ALA A 196 -9.32 -2.37 11.31
C ALA A 196 -10.77 -2.47 11.82
N GLN A 197 -11.73 -1.79 11.19
CA GLN A 197 -13.16 -1.80 11.55
C GLN A 197 -14.05 -2.54 10.54
N ILE A 198 -13.46 -3.26 9.59
CA ILE A 198 -14.22 -3.92 8.51
C ILE A 198 -15.21 -4.97 9.00
N GLY A 199 -15.00 -5.49 10.21
CA GLY A 199 -15.92 -6.43 10.88
C GLY A 199 -17.20 -5.80 11.43
N ALA A 200 -17.41 -4.49 11.29
CA ALA A 200 -18.61 -3.81 11.78
C ALA A 200 -19.90 -4.30 11.09
N SER A 201 -21.02 -4.19 11.81
CA SER A 201 -22.33 -4.68 11.33
C SER A 201 -22.85 -3.95 10.09
N SER A 202 -22.51 -2.67 9.92
CA SER A 202 -22.91 -1.81 8.79
C SER A 202 -21.78 -0.88 8.36
N LEU A 203 -21.81 -0.42 7.11
CA LEU A 203 -20.87 0.59 6.59
C LEU A 203 -20.89 1.87 7.43
N LYS A 204 -22.09 2.34 7.82
CA LYS A 204 -22.24 3.51 8.69
C LYS A 204 -21.50 3.33 10.01
N LYS A 205 -21.62 2.14 10.63
CA LYS A 205 -20.91 1.81 11.88
C LYS A 205 -19.40 1.73 11.65
N MET A 206 -18.95 1.13 10.54
CA MET A 206 -17.53 1.07 10.16
C MET A 206 -16.93 2.48 10.04
N PHE A 207 -17.56 3.38 9.28
CA PHE A 207 -17.09 4.76 9.12
C PHE A 207 -17.10 5.54 10.42
N TRP A 208 -18.16 5.41 11.23
CA TRP A 208 -18.23 6.09 12.53
C TRP A 208 -17.15 5.58 13.51
N GLN A 209 -16.93 4.27 13.57
CA GLN A 209 -15.88 3.67 14.39
C GLN A 209 -14.48 4.08 13.89
N SER A 210 -14.28 4.12 12.58
CA SER A 210 -13.04 4.61 11.96
C SER A 210 -12.80 6.09 12.24
N PHE A 211 -13.83 6.94 12.15
CA PHE A 211 -13.74 8.36 12.48
C PHE A 211 -13.42 8.57 13.97
N THR A 212 -14.08 7.79 14.83
CA THR A 212 -13.87 7.87 16.27
C THR A 212 -12.45 7.48 16.64
N THR A 213 -11.95 6.38 16.09
CA THR A 213 -10.59 5.90 16.37
C THR A 213 -9.51 6.72 15.68
N GLY A 214 -9.66 7.02 14.39
CA GLY A 214 -8.67 7.70 13.58
C GLY A 214 -8.56 9.19 13.86
N ILE A 215 -9.69 9.87 14.13
CA ILE A 215 -9.75 11.33 14.30
C ILE A 215 -10.06 11.70 15.75
N LYS A 216 -11.20 11.30 16.31
CA LYS A 216 -11.58 11.74 17.69
C LYS A 216 -10.63 11.23 18.77
N LYS A 217 -10.02 10.06 18.57
CA LYS A 217 -9.10 9.41 19.50
C LYS A 217 -7.68 9.30 18.91
N ILE A 218 -7.31 10.23 18.02
CA ILE A 218 -6.00 10.27 17.35
C ILE A 218 -4.83 10.20 18.33
N ARG A 219 -4.97 10.80 19.52
CA ARG A 219 -3.94 10.76 20.59
C ARG A 219 -3.56 9.35 21.06
N TYR A 220 -4.39 8.34 20.79
CA TYR A 220 -4.08 6.94 21.09
C TYR A 220 -3.69 6.15 19.84
N SER A 221 -4.38 6.37 18.73
CA SER A 221 -4.17 5.63 17.48
C SER A 221 -2.92 6.06 16.72
N LEU A 222 -2.60 7.36 16.68
CA LEU A 222 -1.44 7.87 15.94
C LEU A 222 -0.10 7.47 16.59
N PRO A 223 0.16 7.65 17.91
CA PRO A 223 1.41 7.18 18.50
C PRO A 223 1.60 5.68 18.31
N LEU A 224 0.51 4.91 18.40
CA LEU A 224 0.57 3.48 18.11
C LEU A 224 0.93 3.19 16.65
N ALA A 225 0.31 3.89 15.69
CA ALA A 225 0.62 3.73 14.27
C ALA A 225 2.10 4.04 14.00
N VAL A 226 2.65 5.08 14.62
CA VAL A 226 4.08 5.43 14.52
C VAL A 226 4.97 4.32 15.08
N ILE A 227 4.67 3.79 16.26
CA ILE A 227 5.45 2.68 16.85
C ILE A 227 5.43 1.45 15.93
N LEU A 228 4.25 1.05 15.44
CA LEU A 228 4.13 -0.10 14.53
C LEU A 228 4.84 0.15 13.20
N PHE A 229 4.78 1.38 12.69
CA PHE A 229 5.50 1.77 11.49
C PHE A 229 7.02 1.67 11.69
N LEU A 230 7.56 2.10 12.83
CA LEU A 230 8.98 1.94 13.16
C LEU A 230 9.41 0.47 13.20
N PHE A 231 8.57 -0.44 13.73
CA PHE A 231 8.85 -1.88 13.68
C PHE A 231 8.93 -2.41 12.25
N ILE A 232 7.98 -2.02 11.39
CA ILE A 232 7.97 -2.41 9.98
C ILE A 232 9.21 -1.85 9.27
N MET A 233 9.52 -0.57 9.47
CA MET A 233 10.69 0.08 8.87
C MET A 233 12.00 -0.54 9.34
N GLY A 234 12.13 -0.85 10.63
CA GLY A 234 13.31 -1.52 11.18
C GLY A 234 13.51 -2.92 10.59
N ALA A 235 12.43 -3.70 10.44
CA ALA A 235 12.50 -5.01 9.82
C ALA A 235 12.79 -4.93 8.30
N GLY A 236 12.25 -3.92 7.60
CA GLY A 236 12.57 -3.66 6.19
C GLY A 236 14.01 -3.19 6.00
N TYR A 237 14.52 -2.36 6.90
CA TYR A 237 15.93 -1.92 6.90
C TYR A 237 16.88 -3.10 7.14
N LEU A 238 16.50 -4.07 8.00
CA LEU A 238 17.27 -5.29 8.17
C LEU A 238 17.37 -6.10 6.87
N VAL A 239 16.27 -6.22 6.10
CA VAL A 239 16.30 -6.88 4.78
C VAL A 239 17.27 -6.14 3.85
N LYS A 240 17.20 -4.80 3.80
CA LYS A 240 18.13 -3.98 3.01
C LYS A 240 19.59 -4.23 3.42
N LEU A 241 19.91 -4.19 4.71
CA LEU A 241 21.26 -4.44 5.20
C LEU A 241 21.77 -5.84 4.81
N VAL A 242 20.91 -6.86 4.89
CA VAL A 242 21.26 -8.23 4.47
C VAL A 242 21.54 -8.30 2.97
N MET A 243 20.78 -7.58 2.14
CA MET A 243 21.04 -7.48 0.70
C MET A 243 22.37 -6.79 0.38
N GLU A 244 22.76 -5.78 1.16
CA GLU A 244 24.01 -5.02 0.93
C GLU A 244 25.25 -5.73 1.48
N LEU A 245 25.13 -6.39 2.64
CA LEU A 245 26.28 -6.91 3.39
C LEU A 245 26.54 -8.40 3.21
N SER A 246 25.56 -9.17 2.73
CA SER A 246 25.68 -10.63 2.67
C SER A 246 25.34 -11.19 1.29
N THR A 247 26.16 -12.13 0.81
CA THR A 247 25.88 -12.95 -0.36
C THR A 247 25.06 -14.19 -0.02
N SER A 248 24.76 -14.42 1.28
CA SER A 248 24.03 -15.61 1.73
C SER A 248 22.55 -15.50 1.42
N PHE A 249 22.11 -16.26 0.41
CA PHE A 249 20.70 -16.40 0.08
C PHE A 249 19.84 -16.84 1.28
N ALA A 250 20.37 -17.69 2.16
CA ALA A 250 19.66 -18.15 3.36
C ALA A 250 19.36 -17.01 4.35
N LEU A 251 20.29 -16.07 4.54
CA LEU A 251 20.07 -14.89 5.38
C LEU A 251 19.03 -13.96 4.75
N LEU A 252 19.06 -13.78 3.43
CA LEU A 252 18.06 -12.99 2.70
C LEU A 252 16.65 -13.56 2.87
N VAL A 253 16.50 -14.88 2.69
CA VAL A 253 15.22 -15.57 2.90
C VAL A 253 14.75 -15.43 4.35
N SER A 254 15.65 -15.64 5.32
CA SER A 254 15.31 -15.55 6.74
C SER A 254 14.88 -14.13 7.15
N SER A 255 15.59 -13.10 6.68
CA SER A 255 15.23 -11.70 6.93
C SER A 255 13.89 -11.33 6.30
N THR A 256 13.59 -11.87 5.11
CA THR A 256 12.30 -11.66 4.43
C THR A 256 11.14 -12.32 5.18
N ILE A 257 11.34 -13.54 5.70
CA ILE A 257 10.35 -14.23 6.55
C ILE A 257 10.13 -13.45 7.86
N PHE A 258 11.20 -12.94 8.47
CA PHE A 258 11.10 -12.09 9.66
C PHE A 258 10.30 -10.81 9.36
N PHE A 259 10.58 -10.14 8.25
CA PHE A 259 9.84 -8.95 7.82
C PHE A 259 8.34 -9.24 7.59
N ALA A 260 8.01 -10.34 6.90
CA ALA A 260 6.64 -10.79 6.73
C ALA A 260 5.95 -11.06 8.08
N THR A 261 6.67 -11.68 9.02
CA THR A 261 6.17 -11.95 10.38
C THR A 261 5.86 -10.66 11.13
N VAL A 262 6.76 -9.67 11.09
CA VAL A 262 6.55 -8.35 11.71
C VAL A 262 5.31 -7.67 11.14
N ILE A 263 5.10 -7.70 9.82
CA ILE A 263 3.91 -7.11 9.19
C ILE A 263 2.61 -7.80 9.61
N VAL A 264 2.61 -9.13 9.71
CA VAL A 264 1.43 -9.87 10.18
C VAL A 264 1.16 -9.54 11.65
N LEU A 265 2.19 -9.50 12.50
CA LEU A 265 2.07 -9.15 13.92
C LEU A 265 1.54 -7.73 14.13
N THR A 266 2.11 -6.75 13.43
CA THR A 266 1.67 -5.35 13.55
C THR A 266 0.22 -5.19 13.09
N ARG A 267 -0.21 -5.89 12.03
CA ARG A 267 -1.61 -5.87 11.58
C ARG A 267 -2.56 -6.47 12.61
N LEU A 268 -2.25 -7.65 13.15
CA LEU A 268 -3.07 -8.31 14.17
C LEU A 268 -3.18 -7.45 15.44
N PHE A 269 -2.05 -6.91 15.89
CA PHE A 269 -1.99 -6.01 17.03
C PHE A 269 -2.81 -4.74 16.78
N TRP A 270 -2.67 -4.13 15.60
CA TRP A 270 -3.43 -2.93 15.22
C TRP A 270 -4.93 -3.15 15.30
N ILE A 271 -5.45 -4.24 14.72
CA ILE A 271 -6.87 -4.60 14.79
C ILE A 271 -7.34 -4.67 16.25
N LYS A 272 -6.57 -5.36 17.11
CA LYS A 272 -6.93 -5.50 18.52
C LYS A 272 -6.88 -4.19 19.29
N ALA A 273 -5.84 -3.40 19.10
CA ALA A 273 -5.72 -2.11 19.74
C ALA A 273 -6.87 -1.17 19.36
N GLN A 274 -7.25 -1.12 18.08
CA GLN A 274 -8.37 -0.31 17.62
C GLN A 274 -9.71 -0.75 18.23
N GLN A 275 -9.95 -2.05 18.37
CA GLN A 275 -11.13 -2.57 19.08
C GLN A 275 -11.17 -2.11 20.55
N GLN A 276 -10.03 -2.11 21.25
CA GLN A 276 -9.96 -1.63 22.64
C GLN A 276 -10.20 -0.12 22.75
N ILE A 277 -9.71 0.69 21.80
CA ILE A 277 -9.98 2.14 21.75
C ILE A 277 -11.49 2.42 21.66
N ILE A 278 -12.22 1.64 20.85
CA ILE A 278 -13.67 1.78 20.71
C ILE A 278 -14.39 1.43 22.01
N LEU A 279 -14.06 0.29 22.62
CA LEU A 279 -14.67 -0.13 23.90
C LEU A 279 -14.46 0.90 25.00
N LEU A 280 -13.30 1.59 25.01
CA LEU A 280 -13.05 2.67 25.95
C LEU A 280 -13.87 3.93 25.66
N THR A 281 -14.27 4.14 24.42
CA THR A 281 -15.10 5.28 24.06
C THR A 281 -16.55 5.01 24.43
N GLU A 282 -17.05 3.80 24.18
CA GLU A 282 -18.42 3.37 24.54
C GLU A 282 -18.66 3.30 26.06
N LYS A 283 -17.61 3.13 26.88
CA LYS A 283 -17.73 3.14 28.35
C LYS A 283 -17.71 4.53 28.99
N ASN A 284 -17.24 5.54 28.27
CA ASN A 284 -17.02 6.90 28.80
C ASN A 284 -17.98 7.94 28.20
N GLY A 285 -18.89 7.53 27.32
CA GLY A 285 -19.92 8.37 26.71
C GLY A 285 -21.28 7.77 26.95
#